data_AF-A0A563C7Q1-F1
#
_entry.id   AF-A0A563C7Q1-F1
#
_cell.length_a   1.000
_cell.length_b   1.000
_cell.length_c   1.000
_cell.angle_alpha   90.00
_cell.angle_beta   90.00
_cell.angle_gamma   90.00
#
_symmetry.space_group_name_H-M   'P 1'
#
loop_
_entity.id
_entity.type
_entity.pdbx_description
1 polymer ?
#
loop_
_entity_poly.entity_id
_entity_poly.type
_entity_poly.pdbx_seq_one_letter_code
_entity_poly.pdbx_strand_id
1 'polypeptide(L)'
;PNVKGYDEGVYVGGKTGTAQVVKNGKYTFDETIGTYVGYGARSETDYPEYVIMTKVRADNRGLDGGINAKPIFDEISQFMVNYLKMRR
;
A
#
# COMPACT_ATOMS: atom_id res chain seq x y z
N PRO A 1 12.11 -5.32 2.86
CA PRO A 1 10.68 -5.21 3.22
C PRO A 1 10.53 -4.16 4.33
N ASN A 2 9.86 -3.04 4.03
CA ASN A 2 9.69 -1.95 4.99
C ASN A 2 8.59 -2.31 5.99
N VAL A 3 8.91 -3.18 6.95
CA VAL A 3 8.04 -3.46 8.10
C VAL A 3 8.25 -2.32 9.10
N LYS A 4 7.37 -1.32 9.08
CA LYS A 4 7.16 -0.49 10.28
C LYS A 4 6.28 -1.33 11.19
N GLY A 5 6.67 -1.56 12.44
CA GLY A 5 5.76 -2.14 13.44
C GLY A 5 4.57 -1.19 13.56
N TYR A 6 3.41 -1.60 13.02
CA TYR A 6 2.21 -0.75 13.04
C TYR A 6 1.66 -0.62 14.45
N ASP A 7 1.85 -1.65 15.29
CA ASP A 7 1.52 -1.71 16.71
C ASP A 7 2.01 -3.07 17.26
N GLU A 8 2.17 -3.19 18.58
CA GLU A 8 2.48 -4.48 19.21
C GLU A 8 1.40 -5.53 18.85
N GLY A 9 1.83 -6.68 18.34
CA GLY A 9 0.95 -7.84 18.10
C GLY A 9 0.25 -7.92 16.73
N VAL A 10 0.60 -7.06 15.75
CA VAL A 10 0.12 -7.19 14.37
C VAL A 10 1.28 -7.14 13.38
N TYR A 11 1.27 -8.07 12.43
CA TYR A 11 2.25 -8.11 11.34
C TYR A 11 1.64 -7.54 10.06
N VAL A 12 2.30 -6.53 9.49
CA VAL A 12 1.89 -5.88 8.23
C VAL A 12 3.02 -5.93 7.23
N GLY A 13 2.75 -6.55 6.07
CA GLY A 13 3.71 -6.68 4.98
C GLY A 13 3.17 -6.02 3.71
N GLY A 14 4.06 -5.46 2.89
CA GLY A 14 3.62 -4.86 1.62
C GLY A 14 4.76 -4.51 0.67
N LYS A 15 4.37 -4.18 -0.57
CA LYS A 15 5.26 -3.81 -1.66
C LYS A 15 4.74 -2.56 -2.37
N THR A 16 5.68 -1.69 -2.69
CA THR A 16 5.43 -0.47 -3.47
C THR A 16 5.70 -0.70 -4.95
N GLY A 17 4.98 0.02 -5.81
CA GLY A 17 5.20 0.10 -7.23
C GLY A 17 4.99 1.51 -7.75
N THR A 18 5.80 1.92 -8.73
CA THR A 18 5.63 3.18 -9.45
C THR A 18 5.81 2.88 -10.93
N ALA A 19 4.76 3.12 -11.72
CA ALA A 19 4.73 2.78 -13.15
C ALA A 19 4.52 4.03 -14.00
N GLN A 20 5.23 4.14 -15.11
CA GLN A 20 5.01 5.22 -16.08
C GLN A 20 3.70 5.03 -16.83
N VAL A 21 2.98 6.13 -17.07
CA VAL A 21 1.76 6.11 -17.88
C VAL A 21 2.12 6.03 -19.36
N VAL A 22 1.29 5.30 -20.12
CA VAL A 22 1.35 5.29 -21.59
C VAL A 22 0.38 6.34 -22.13
N LYS A 23 0.89 7.34 -22.86
CA LYS A 23 0.09 8.27 -23.66
C LYS A 23 0.47 8.12 -25.13
N ASN A 24 -0.53 7.96 -26.00
CA ASN A 24 -0.34 7.83 -27.45
C ASN A 24 0.71 6.75 -27.83
N GLY A 25 0.69 5.62 -27.13
CA GLY A 25 1.60 4.49 -27.37
C GLY A 25 3.04 4.69 -26.88
N LYS A 26 3.35 5.76 -26.15
CA LYS A 26 4.68 6.03 -25.58
C LYS A 26 4.61 6.23 -24.07
N TYR A 27 5.63 5.79 -23.35
CA TYR A 27 5.78 6.11 -21.93
C TYR A 27 6.01 7.60 -21.73
N THR A 28 5.34 8.18 -20.75
CA THR A 28 5.58 9.55 -20.30
C THR A 28 6.41 9.55 -19.04
N PHE A 29 7.42 10.41 -18.97
CA PHE A 29 8.23 10.57 -17.77
C PHE A 29 7.58 11.48 -16.71
N ASP A 30 6.61 12.30 -17.13
CA ASP A 30 5.98 13.32 -16.28
C ASP A 30 4.67 12.84 -15.62
N GLU A 31 4.16 11.67 -16.03
CA GLU A 31 2.96 11.06 -15.44
C GLU A 31 3.24 9.60 -15.04
N THR A 32 3.06 9.32 -13.74
CA THR A 32 3.24 7.99 -13.18
C THR A 32 2.05 7.59 -12.31
N ILE A 33 1.84 6.29 -12.17
CA ILE A 33 0.85 5.66 -11.29
C ILE A 33 1.61 5.09 -10.10
N GLY A 34 1.27 5.57 -8.90
CA GLY A 34 1.76 5.01 -7.64
C GLY A 34 0.83 3.89 -7.18
N THR A 35 1.41 2.76 -6.76
CA THR A 35 0.68 1.65 -6.16
C THR A 35 1.34 1.16 -4.87
N TYR A 36 0.51 0.68 -3.96
CA TYR A 36 0.95 -0.09 -2.81
C TYR A 36 0.01 -1.26 -2.61
N VAL A 37 0.56 -2.46 -2.43
CA VAL A 37 -0.22 -3.66 -2.09
C VAL A 37 0.36 -4.28 -0.82
N GLY A 38 -0.51 -4.61 0.12
CA GLY A 38 -0.09 -5.18 1.39
C GLY A 38 -1.19 -5.98 2.07
N TYR A 39 -0.82 -6.61 3.19
CA TYR A 39 -1.68 -7.45 3.99
C TYR A 39 -1.41 -7.25 5.48
N GLY A 40 -2.36 -7.64 6.31
CA GLY A 40 -2.19 -7.73 7.76
C GLY A 40 -2.54 -9.12 8.29
N ALA A 41 -1.78 -9.57 9.27
CA ALA A 41 -1.95 -10.84 9.98
C ALA A 41 -1.71 -10.65 11.49
N ARG A 42 -2.21 -11.59 12.32
CA ARG A 42 -1.98 -11.56 13.78
C ARG A 42 -0.55 -11.92 14.17
N SER A 43 0.17 -12.62 13.31
CA SER A 43 1.60 -12.92 13.45
C SER A 43 2.21 -13.22 12.07
N GLU A 44 3.54 -13.35 12.01
CA GLU A 44 4.25 -13.75 10.78
C GLU A 44 3.88 -15.15 10.30
N THR A 45 3.36 -16.01 11.19
CA THR A 45 3.01 -17.40 10.90
C THR A 45 1.52 -17.64 10.69
N ASP A 46 0.68 -16.65 10.99
CA ASP A 46 -0.77 -16.75 10.78
C ASP A 46 -1.16 -16.41 9.34
N TYR A 47 -2.33 -16.89 8.92
CA TYR A 47 -2.91 -16.46 7.65
C TYR A 47 -3.27 -14.95 7.67
N PRO A 48 -3.14 -14.25 6.53
CA PRO A 48 -3.61 -12.87 6.41
C PRO A 48 -5.11 -12.74 6.67
N GLU A 49 -5.50 -11.73 7.45
CA GLU A 49 -6.91 -11.40 7.67
C GLU A 49 -7.45 -10.39 6.64
N TYR A 50 -6.56 -9.61 6.01
CA TYR A 50 -6.93 -8.70 4.93
C TYR A 50 -5.80 -8.52 3.92
N VAL A 51 -6.19 -8.14 2.71
CA VAL A 51 -5.30 -7.64 1.65
C VAL A 51 -5.89 -6.32 1.15
N ILE A 52 -5.04 -5.30 1.01
CA ILE A 52 -5.42 -3.98 0.49
C ILE A 52 -4.47 -3.61 -0.65
N MET A 53 -5.02 -3.10 -1.75
CA MET A 53 -4.26 -2.43 -2.79
C MET A 53 -4.75 -0.98 -2.90
N THR A 54 -3.82 -0.04 -2.84
CA THR A 54 -4.07 1.37 -3.17
C THR A 54 -3.39 1.71 -4.48
N LYS A 55 -4.09 2.50 -5.30
CA LYS A 55 -3.61 3.01 -6.59
C LYS A 55 -3.97 4.48 -6.68
N VAL A 56 -2.98 5.31 -6.97
CA VAL A 56 -3.14 6.75 -7.16
C VAL A 56 -2.64 7.15 -8.54
N ARG A 57 -3.42 7.99 -9.20
CA ARG A 57 -3.12 8.56 -10.51
C ARG A 57 -3.74 9.95 -10.58
N ALA A 58 -3.03 10.89 -11.21
CA ALA A 58 -3.57 12.17 -11.60
C ALA A 58 -2.94 12.60 -12.92
N ASP A 59 -3.70 13.31 -13.76
CA ASP A 59 -3.21 13.78 -15.06
C ASP A 59 -2.03 14.75 -14.87
N ASN A 60 -0.97 14.56 -15.66
CA ASN A 60 0.24 15.39 -15.67
C ASN A 60 0.93 15.47 -14.28
N ARG A 61 0.90 14.38 -13.51
CA ARG A 61 1.59 14.27 -12.23
C ARG A 61 2.39 12.98 -12.12
N GLY A 62 3.64 13.10 -11.66
CA GLY A 62 4.44 11.97 -11.21
C GLY A 62 4.07 11.60 -9.78
N LEU A 63 3.25 10.56 -9.61
CA LEU A 63 2.91 9.99 -8.31
C LEU A 63 3.72 8.72 -8.04
N ASP A 64 4.20 8.59 -6.81
CA ASP A 64 5.01 7.47 -6.34
C ASP A 64 4.23 6.55 -5.39
N GLY A 65 4.44 5.25 -5.49
CA GLY A 65 3.75 4.26 -4.65
C GLY A 65 4.09 4.41 -3.16
N GLY A 66 5.34 4.72 -2.83
CA GLY A 66 5.79 4.88 -1.44
C GLY A 66 5.37 6.20 -0.82
N ILE A 67 5.38 7.28 -1.60
CA ILE A 67 5.04 8.63 -1.12
C ILE A 67 3.52 8.86 -1.14
N ASN A 68 2.83 8.42 -2.18
CA ASN A 68 1.42 8.77 -2.40
C ASN A 68 0.44 7.62 -2.15
N ALA A 69 0.78 6.38 -2.52
CA ALA A 69 -0.14 5.24 -2.35
C ALA A 69 -0.06 4.61 -0.95
N LYS A 70 1.15 4.51 -0.39
CA LYS A 70 1.39 3.90 0.92
C LYS A 70 0.64 4.59 2.07
N PRO A 71 0.60 5.94 2.21
CA PRO A 71 -0.12 6.56 3.33
C PRO A 71 -1.61 6.22 3.36
N ILE A 72 -2.24 6.08 2.18
CA ILE A 72 -3.64 5.64 2.07
C ILE A 72 -3.78 4.19 2.55
N PHE A 73 -2.84 3.31 2.18
CA PHE A 73 -2.83 1.94 2.69
C PHE A 73 -2.67 1.94 4.21
N ASP A 74 -1.79 2.77 4.77
CA ASP A 74 -1.50 2.83 6.20
C ASP A 74 -2.76 3.18 7.00
N GLU A 75 -3.53 4.18 6.54
CA GLU A 75 -4.77 4.60 7.17
C GLU A 75 -5.85 3.50 7.14
N ILE A 76 -6.05 2.88 5.97
CA ILE A 76 -7.04 1.78 5.83
C ILE A 76 -6.59 0.55 6.63
N SER A 77 -5.30 0.23 6.61
CA SER A 77 -4.70 -0.88 7.38
C SER A 77 -4.93 -0.69 8.88
N GLN A 78 -4.70 0.53 9.39
CA GLN A 78 -4.96 0.84 10.80
C GLN A 78 -6.45 0.73 11.15
N PHE A 79 -7.34 1.18 10.27
CA PHE A 79 -8.78 0.98 10.44
C PHE A 79 -9.14 -0.51 10.50
N MET A 80 -8.62 -1.33 9.58
CA MET A 80 -8.89 -2.76 9.52
C MET A 80 -8.40 -3.50 10.78
N VAL A 81 -7.21 -3.16 11.28
CA VAL A 81 -6.67 -3.73 12.53
C VAL A 81 -7.60 -3.52 13.71
N ASN A 82 -8.16 -2.31 13.83
CA ASN A 82 -9.09 -1.97 14.90
C ASN A 82 -10.45 -2.66 14.68
N TYR A 83 -10.99 -2.62 13.47
CA TYR A 83 -12.28 -3.20 13.11
C TYR A 83 -12.32 -4.72 13.35
N LEU A 84 -11.26 -5.43 12.94
CA LEU A 84 -11.13 -6.88 13.08
C LEU A 84 -10.65 -7.32 14.48
N LYS A 85 -10.35 -6.38 15.38
CA LYS A 85 -9.83 -6.66 16.73
C LYS A 85 -8.61 -7.59 16.67
N MET A 86 -7.64 -7.22 15.85
CA MET A 86 -6.45 -8.04 15.61
C MET A 86 -5.45 -7.97 16.77
N ARG A 87 -5.48 -6.87 17.53
CA ARG A 87 -4.71 -6.69 18.77
C ARG A 87 -5.16 -7.70 19.83
N ARG A 88 -4.20 -8.28 20.55
CA ARG A 88 -4.46 -9.16 21.70
C ARG A 88 -4.76 -8.36 22.96
#